data_AF-A0A9P8MAM6-F1
#
_entry.id   AF-A0A9P8MAM6-F1
#
_cell.length_a   1.000
_cell.length_b   1.000
_cell.length_c   1.000
_cell.angle_alpha   90.00
_cell.angle_beta   90.00
_cell.angle_gamma   90.00
#
_symmetry.space_group_name_H-M   'P 1'
#
loop_
_entity.id
_entity.type
_entity.pdbx_description
1 polymer ?
#
loop_
_entity_poly.entity_id
_entity_poly.type
_entity_poly.pdbx_seq_one_letter_code
_entity_poly.pdbx_strand_id
1 'polypeptide(L)'
;MDSEPTSSEPSQLDKEIASLRKQAAASLRKALRIQCSTILSSASTSRLIRSSSSPAVARRPGSSETASSKLSSRSTQQQAHMQQCIYRISAPVTSFKVRDPDPNAVDDGHVLGLRFEIMSRGQFLRPYYVMLNRPYPGSKHLRVHRHTVPPAVPLAGLAARHLPQPSRAGGSSSSTDQDLDKFVRTLRREIVRYHNRLGVSADLRRRLGLHERGGRAVAPNALVEAGIADIEAKQISLTWANDKTGRLIMDDDGNVVKFVVFGRDGRDWEASGAVFDKNDSIEDVARKLEERLEESILEEQEG
;
A
#
# COMPACT_ATOMS: atom_id res chain seq x y z
N MET A 1 22.54 -44.29 24.35
CA MET A 1 23.59 -43.45 23.72
C MET A 1 23.16 -43.28 22.28
N ASP A 2 22.39 -42.24 21.99
CA ASP A 2 21.88 -41.96 20.65
C ASP A 2 22.87 -41.04 19.94
N SER A 3 23.47 -41.56 18.88
CA SER A 3 24.39 -40.86 17.98
C SER A 3 23.60 -40.03 16.97
N GLU A 4 23.67 -38.70 17.07
CA GLU A 4 23.18 -37.79 16.04
C GLU A 4 23.95 -38.00 14.71
N PRO A 5 23.26 -38.03 13.55
CA PRO A 5 23.92 -38.20 12.27
C PRO A 5 24.53 -36.87 11.82
N THR A 6 25.87 -36.79 11.84
CA THR A 6 26.64 -35.75 11.16
C THR A 6 26.42 -35.88 9.65
N SER A 7 25.54 -35.03 9.08
CA SER A 7 25.42 -34.90 7.62
C SER A 7 26.80 -34.56 7.04
N SER A 8 27.32 -35.38 6.14
CA SER A 8 28.66 -35.18 5.56
C SER A 8 28.73 -33.84 4.80
N GLU A 9 29.81 -33.08 4.99
CA GLU A 9 30.10 -31.82 4.28
C GLU A 9 29.77 -31.84 2.77
N PRO A 10 30.08 -32.89 1.98
CA PRO A 10 29.69 -32.93 0.56
C PRO A 10 28.18 -32.83 0.35
N SER A 11 27.35 -33.41 1.23
CA SER A 11 25.90 -33.33 1.13
C SER A 11 25.34 -31.94 1.44
N GLN A 12 26.07 -31.13 2.22
CA GLN A 12 25.72 -29.74 2.49
C GLN A 12 26.08 -28.85 1.30
N LEU A 13 27.26 -29.06 0.71
CA LEU A 13 27.71 -28.37 -0.51
C LEU A 13 26.79 -28.65 -1.70
N ASP A 14 26.35 -29.90 -1.88
CA ASP A 14 25.40 -30.25 -2.96
C ASP A 14 24.04 -29.55 -2.81
N LYS A 15 23.53 -29.42 -1.57
CA LYS A 15 22.30 -28.66 -1.28
C LYS A 15 22.47 -27.18 -1.57
N GLU A 16 23.62 -26.61 -1.22
CA GLU A 16 23.93 -25.22 -1.51
C GLU A 16 24.06 -24.97 -3.01
N ILE A 17 24.77 -25.82 -3.75
CA ILE A 17 24.88 -25.76 -5.22
C ILE A 17 23.49 -25.87 -5.86
N ALA A 18 22.63 -26.77 -5.37
CA ALA A 18 21.26 -26.88 -5.87
C ALA A 18 20.44 -25.61 -5.60
N SER A 19 20.59 -25.01 -4.42
CA SER A 19 19.96 -23.73 -4.06
C SER A 19 20.43 -22.59 -4.98
N LEU A 20 21.74 -22.45 -5.15
CA LEU A 20 22.35 -21.43 -6.01
C LEU A 20 21.92 -21.60 -7.47
N ARG A 21 21.91 -22.82 -8.00
CA ARG A 21 21.40 -23.12 -9.35
C ARG A 21 19.93 -22.75 -9.50
N LYS A 22 19.10 -23.05 -8.50
CA LYS A 22 17.68 -22.68 -8.50
C LYS A 22 17.50 -21.16 -8.49
N GLN A 23 18.29 -20.44 -7.70
CA GLN A 23 18.26 -18.98 -7.64
C GLN A 23 18.72 -18.35 -8.97
N ALA A 24 19.83 -18.83 -9.54
CA ALA A 24 20.32 -18.37 -10.84
C ALA A 24 19.30 -18.63 -11.96
N ALA A 25 18.71 -19.83 -12.00
CA ALA A 25 17.67 -20.18 -12.98
C ALA A 25 16.41 -19.31 -12.81
N ALA A 26 16.00 -18.99 -11.58
CA ALA A 26 14.88 -18.09 -11.32
C ALA A 26 15.17 -16.66 -11.81
N SER A 27 16.39 -16.16 -11.57
CA SER A 27 16.82 -14.84 -12.04
C SER A 27 16.84 -14.76 -13.58
N LEU A 28 17.45 -15.75 -14.25
CA LEU A 28 17.48 -15.84 -15.71
C LEU A 28 16.08 -15.92 -16.32
N ARG A 29 15.20 -16.74 -15.75
CA ARG A 29 13.79 -16.83 -16.21
C ARG A 29 13.06 -15.51 -16.04
N LYS A 30 13.31 -14.77 -14.94
CA LYS A 30 12.75 -13.43 -14.73
C LYS A 30 13.26 -12.44 -15.78
N ALA A 31 14.56 -12.42 -16.04
CA ALA A 31 15.17 -11.56 -17.06
C ALA A 31 14.62 -11.86 -18.47
N LEU A 32 14.56 -13.14 -18.85
CA LEU A 32 14.00 -13.58 -20.13
C LEU A 32 12.53 -13.18 -20.25
N ARG A 33 11.73 -13.34 -19.19
CA ARG A 33 10.33 -12.91 -19.19
C ARG A 33 10.19 -11.41 -19.43
N ILE A 34 11.04 -10.59 -18.80
CA ILE A 34 11.06 -9.13 -19.00
C ILE A 34 11.40 -8.82 -20.46
N GLN A 35 12.51 -9.35 -20.98
CA GLN A 35 12.95 -9.11 -22.36
C GLN A 35 11.89 -9.53 -23.38
N CYS A 36 11.30 -10.72 -23.24
CA CYS A 36 10.22 -11.17 -24.12
C CYS A 36 9.00 -10.25 -24.05
N SER A 37 8.62 -9.80 -22.85
CA SER A 37 7.50 -8.87 -22.68
C SER A 37 7.78 -7.52 -23.34
N THR A 38 9.02 -7.01 -23.26
CA THR A 38 9.45 -5.78 -23.93
C THR A 38 9.39 -5.93 -25.44
N ILE A 39 9.92 -7.03 -25.98
CA ILE A 39 9.88 -7.32 -27.43
C ILE A 39 8.44 -7.39 -27.94
N LEU A 40 7.55 -8.11 -27.24
CA LEU A 40 6.14 -8.24 -27.63
C LEU A 40 5.36 -6.93 -27.48
N SER A 41 5.73 -6.09 -26.50
CA SER A 41 5.10 -4.77 -26.31
C SER A 41 5.50 -3.74 -27.36
N SER A 42 6.64 -3.94 -28.05
CA SER A 42 7.12 -3.02 -29.08
C SER A 42 6.15 -2.92 -30.26
N ALA A 43 5.88 -1.69 -30.69
CA ALA A 43 4.98 -1.39 -31.80
C ALA A 43 5.46 -1.99 -33.14
N SER A 44 6.78 -2.06 -33.35
CA SER A 44 7.37 -2.65 -34.56
C SER A 44 7.15 -4.17 -34.59
N THR A 45 7.44 -4.87 -33.50
CA THR A 45 7.19 -6.31 -33.37
C THR A 45 5.71 -6.65 -33.52
N SER A 46 4.84 -5.87 -32.88
CA SER A 46 3.38 -6.07 -32.97
C SER A 46 2.87 -5.90 -34.41
N ARG A 47 3.43 -4.96 -35.19
CA ARG A 47 3.09 -4.78 -36.61
C ARG A 47 3.55 -5.98 -37.45
N LEU A 48 4.76 -6.50 -37.20
CA LEU A 48 5.29 -7.69 -37.89
C LEU A 48 4.48 -8.96 -37.58
N ILE A 49 4.06 -9.14 -36.32
CA ILE A 49 3.20 -10.28 -35.94
C ILE A 49 1.84 -10.18 -36.63
N ARG A 50 1.25 -8.97 -36.71
CA ARG A 50 -0.03 -8.77 -37.43
C ARG A 50 0.10 -8.98 -38.94
N SER A 51 1.18 -8.50 -39.57
CA SER A 51 1.39 -8.68 -41.01
C SER A 51 1.65 -10.14 -41.39
N SER A 52 2.34 -10.90 -40.53
CA SER A 52 2.58 -12.34 -40.73
C SER A 52 1.36 -13.22 -40.48
N SER A 53 0.33 -12.71 -39.80
CA SER A 53 -0.98 -13.36 -39.69
C SER A 53 -1.95 -13.09 -40.85
N SER A 54 -1.50 -12.39 -41.91
CA SER A 54 -2.34 -12.11 -43.09
C SER A 54 -2.60 -13.38 -43.92
N PRO A 55 -3.86 -13.62 -44.37
CA PRO A 55 -4.23 -14.81 -45.15
C PRO A 55 -3.48 -14.94 -46.49
N ALA A 56 -2.89 -13.85 -47.00
CA ALA A 56 -2.04 -13.88 -48.20
C ALA A 56 -0.70 -14.61 -47.98
N VAL A 57 -0.17 -14.64 -46.75
CA VAL A 57 1.12 -15.27 -46.39
C VAL A 57 0.92 -16.73 -45.91
N ALA A 58 -0.26 -17.05 -45.37
CA ALA A 58 -0.63 -18.38 -44.87
C ALA A 58 -0.76 -19.45 -45.97
N ARG A 59 -0.81 -19.06 -47.26
CA ARG A 59 -0.91 -19.98 -48.41
C ARG A 59 0.40 -20.71 -48.76
N ARG A 60 1.49 -20.53 -48.01
CA ARG A 60 2.74 -21.26 -48.24
C ARG A 60 2.65 -22.68 -47.66
N PRO A 61 2.72 -23.74 -48.50
CA PRO A 61 2.70 -25.12 -48.02
C PRO A 61 3.96 -25.38 -47.17
N GLY A 62 3.77 -25.80 -45.93
CA GLY A 62 4.85 -26.12 -44.97
C GLY A 62 5.05 -25.14 -43.81
N SER A 63 4.27 -24.05 -43.73
CA SER A 63 4.36 -23.13 -42.59
C SER A 63 3.62 -23.70 -41.37
N SER A 64 4.29 -23.78 -40.22
CA SER A 64 3.69 -24.20 -38.94
C SER A 64 2.67 -23.16 -38.45
N GLU A 65 1.46 -23.22 -38.99
CA GLU A 65 0.30 -22.36 -38.71
C GLU A 65 -0.02 -22.26 -37.20
N THR A 66 0.35 -23.30 -36.43
CA THR A 66 0.22 -23.36 -34.97
C THR A 66 1.18 -22.42 -34.22
N ALA A 67 2.34 -22.08 -34.78
CA ALA A 67 3.34 -21.24 -34.10
C ALA A 67 3.01 -19.75 -34.26
N SER A 68 2.58 -19.35 -35.46
CA SER A 68 2.16 -17.97 -35.76
C SER A 68 0.88 -17.60 -34.97
N SER A 69 -0.10 -18.50 -34.91
CA SER A 69 -1.32 -18.31 -34.11
C SER A 69 -1.04 -18.24 -32.60
N LYS A 70 -0.13 -19.08 -32.08
CA LYS A 70 0.35 -18.99 -30.69
C LYS A 70 1.08 -17.68 -30.40
N LEU A 71 1.89 -17.19 -31.35
CA LEU A 71 2.59 -15.92 -31.20
C LEU A 71 1.63 -14.73 -31.21
N SER A 72 0.65 -14.75 -32.12
CA SER A 72 -0.40 -13.73 -32.21
C SER A 72 -1.27 -13.69 -30.96
N SER A 73 -1.73 -14.85 -30.46
CA SER A 73 -2.51 -14.92 -29.21
C SER A 73 -1.71 -14.41 -27.99
N ARG A 74 -0.43 -14.78 -27.87
CA ARG A 74 0.46 -14.25 -26.81
C ARG A 74 0.68 -12.75 -26.94
N SER A 75 0.83 -12.24 -28.16
CA SER A 75 0.95 -10.81 -28.43
C SER A 75 -0.31 -10.06 -27.98
N THR A 76 -1.50 -10.54 -28.36
CA THR A 76 -2.78 -9.96 -27.93
C THR A 76 -2.95 -10.02 -26.41
N GLN A 77 -2.59 -11.13 -25.77
CA GLN A 77 -2.62 -11.26 -24.31
C GLN A 77 -1.67 -10.26 -23.64
N GLN A 78 -0.47 -10.07 -24.19
CA GLN A 78 0.50 -9.09 -23.69
C GLN A 78 -0.03 -7.66 -23.83
N GLN A 79 -0.67 -7.33 -24.95
CA GLN A 79 -1.29 -6.02 -25.16
C GLN A 79 -2.43 -5.77 -24.17
N ALA A 80 -3.31 -6.75 -23.95
CA ALA A 80 -4.39 -6.67 -22.96
C ALA A 80 -3.83 -6.50 -21.53
N HIS A 81 -2.76 -7.22 -21.18
CA HIS A 81 -2.09 -7.09 -19.89
C HIS A 81 -1.47 -5.69 -19.72
N MET A 82 -0.81 -5.16 -20.75
CA MET A 82 -0.24 -3.81 -20.72
C MET A 82 -1.32 -2.75 -20.55
N GLN A 83 -2.44 -2.87 -21.28
CA GLN A 83 -3.59 -2.00 -21.13
C GLN A 83 -4.15 -2.04 -19.70
N GLN A 84 -4.30 -3.24 -19.12
CA GLN A 84 -4.71 -3.40 -17.73
C GLN A 84 -3.73 -2.72 -16.74
N CYS A 85 -2.41 -2.87 -16.96
CA CYS A 85 -1.40 -2.18 -16.17
C CYS A 85 -1.51 -0.65 -16.28
N ILE A 86 -1.73 -0.12 -17.49
CA ILE A 86 -1.91 1.32 -17.71
C ILE A 86 -3.12 1.83 -16.92
N TYR A 87 -4.28 1.15 -17.01
CA TYR A 87 -5.46 1.53 -16.24
C TYR A 87 -5.22 1.48 -14.73
N ARG A 88 -4.44 0.52 -14.24
CA ARG A 88 -4.12 0.40 -12.82
C ARG A 88 -3.17 1.49 -12.32
N ILE A 89 -2.26 1.96 -13.16
CA ILE A 89 -1.35 3.05 -12.85
C ILE A 89 -2.07 4.41 -12.92
N SER A 90 -2.94 4.61 -13.93
CA SER A 90 -3.63 5.88 -14.15
C SER A 90 -4.89 6.03 -13.29
N ALA A 91 -5.62 4.94 -13.06
CA ALA A 91 -6.78 4.86 -12.19
C ALA A 91 -6.43 4.07 -10.92
N PRO A 92 -6.27 4.74 -9.77
CA PRO A 92 -5.86 4.11 -8.52
C PRO A 92 -6.94 3.19 -7.92
N VAL A 93 -8.14 3.19 -8.48
CA VAL A 93 -9.17 2.20 -8.20
C VAL A 93 -9.63 1.56 -9.50
N THR A 94 -9.62 0.23 -9.55
CA THR A 94 -10.11 -0.55 -10.68
C THR A 94 -11.15 -1.56 -10.22
N SER A 95 -12.14 -1.84 -11.07
CA SER A 95 -13.16 -2.85 -10.79
C SER A 95 -12.89 -4.14 -11.58
N PHE A 96 -13.32 -5.27 -11.04
CA PHE A 96 -13.23 -6.57 -11.67
C PHE A 96 -14.39 -7.45 -11.21
N LYS A 97 -14.74 -8.46 -12.01
CA LYS A 97 -15.82 -9.39 -11.70
C LYS A 97 -15.23 -10.64 -11.06
N VAL A 98 -15.86 -11.11 -10.00
CA VAL A 98 -15.51 -12.36 -9.30
C VAL A 98 -16.79 -13.18 -9.20
N ARG A 99 -16.64 -14.51 -9.31
CA ARG A 99 -17.71 -15.44 -8.97
C ARG A 99 -17.33 -16.18 -7.69
N ASP A 100 -18.18 -16.07 -6.68
CA ASP A 100 -18.08 -16.87 -5.47
C ASP A 100 -18.41 -18.34 -5.83
N PRO A 101 -17.50 -19.29 -5.58
CA PRO A 101 -17.75 -20.70 -5.88
C PRO A 101 -18.75 -21.37 -4.92
N ASP A 102 -19.16 -20.72 -3.82
CA ASP A 102 -20.13 -21.29 -2.89
C ASP A 102 -21.50 -21.52 -3.58
N PRO A 103 -22.05 -22.75 -3.60
CA PRO A 103 -23.38 -23.01 -4.15
C PRO A 103 -24.51 -22.23 -3.45
N ASN A 104 -24.31 -21.77 -2.21
CA ASN A 104 -25.26 -20.96 -1.46
C ASN A 104 -24.96 -19.45 -1.55
N ALA A 105 -24.08 -19.04 -2.47
CA ALA A 105 -23.70 -17.65 -2.60
C ALA A 105 -24.88 -16.77 -3.00
N VAL A 106 -24.92 -15.58 -2.39
CA VAL A 106 -25.85 -14.52 -2.74
C VAL A 106 -25.67 -14.11 -4.20
N ASP A 107 -26.76 -13.80 -4.90
CA ASP A 107 -26.75 -13.29 -6.28
C ASP A 107 -26.08 -14.27 -7.28
N ASP A 108 -26.29 -15.59 -7.15
CA ASP A 108 -25.64 -16.62 -7.98
C ASP A 108 -24.09 -16.54 -7.96
N GLY A 109 -23.57 -16.06 -6.83
CA GLY A 109 -22.14 -15.83 -6.61
C GLY A 109 -21.59 -14.62 -7.36
N HIS A 110 -22.40 -13.76 -7.96
CA HIS A 110 -21.91 -12.56 -8.62
C HIS A 110 -21.35 -11.55 -7.59
N VAL A 111 -20.05 -11.31 -7.67
CA VAL A 111 -19.33 -10.39 -6.78
C VAL A 111 -18.60 -9.34 -7.62
N LEU A 112 -18.84 -8.06 -7.28
CA LEU A 112 -18.09 -6.95 -7.83
C LEU A 112 -16.86 -6.70 -6.94
N GLY A 113 -15.67 -6.99 -7.46
CA GLY A 113 -14.41 -6.67 -6.83
C GLY A 113 -13.96 -5.25 -7.14
N LEU A 114 -13.51 -4.54 -6.12
CA LEU A 114 -12.84 -3.25 -6.21
C LEU A 114 -11.39 -3.44 -5.73
N ARG A 115 -10.44 -2.95 -6.51
CA ARG A 115 -9.01 -2.99 -6.22
C ARG A 115 -8.51 -1.57 -6.02
N PHE A 116 -7.99 -1.30 -4.83
CA PHE A 116 -7.38 -0.03 -4.45
C PHE A 116 -5.86 -0.19 -4.47
N GLU A 117 -5.20 0.58 -5.32
CA GLU A 117 -3.74 0.62 -5.41
C GLU A 117 -3.22 1.94 -4.88
N ILE A 118 -2.19 1.88 -4.05
CA ILE A 118 -1.59 3.04 -3.40
C ILE A 118 -0.11 2.98 -3.70
N MET A 119 0.43 4.10 -4.17
CA MET A 119 1.86 4.27 -4.32
C MET A 119 2.41 4.93 -3.06
N SER A 120 3.48 4.37 -2.51
CA SER A 120 4.26 4.98 -1.45
C SER A 120 5.74 4.78 -1.77
N ARG A 121 6.56 5.81 -1.59
CA ARG A 121 8.02 5.79 -1.87
C ARG A 121 8.35 5.27 -3.28
N GLY A 122 7.59 5.71 -4.28
CA GLY A 122 7.81 5.33 -5.69
C GLY A 122 7.46 3.88 -6.03
N GLN A 123 6.83 3.13 -5.12
CA GLN A 123 6.42 1.74 -5.34
C GLN A 123 4.94 1.54 -5.01
N PHE A 124 4.27 0.65 -5.74
CA PHE A 124 2.92 0.24 -5.39
C PHE A 124 2.95 -0.71 -4.20
N LEU A 125 2.19 -0.36 -3.17
CA LEU A 125 1.94 -1.24 -2.03
C LEU A 125 1.06 -2.42 -2.45
N ARG A 126 0.96 -3.42 -1.55
CA ARG A 126 -0.01 -4.50 -1.73
C ARG A 126 -1.41 -3.89 -1.86
N PRO A 127 -2.16 -4.21 -2.92
CA PRO A 127 -3.47 -3.61 -3.15
C PRO A 127 -4.45 -4.05 -2.07
N TYR A 128 -5.39 -3.16 -1.75
CA TYR A 128 -6.55 -3.52 -0.94
C TYR A 128 -7.72 -3.91 -1.84
N TYR A 129 -8.49 -4.88 -1.37
CA TYR A 129 -9.65 -5.39 -2.06
C TYR A 129 -10.91 -5.12 -1.26
N VAL A 130 -11.98 -4.73 -1.94
CA VAL A 130 -13.35 -4.68 -1.39
C VAL A 130 -14.25 -5.44 -2.34
N MET A 131 -14.95 -6.44 -1.80
CA MET A 131 -15.87 -7.29 -2.53
C MET A 131 -17.29 -6.84 -2.20
N LEU A 132 -18.07 -6.53 -3.22
CA LEU A 132 -19.47 -6.09 -3.10
C LEU A 132 -20.39 -7.17 -3.68
N ASN A 133 -21.45 -7.50 -2.96
CA ASN A 133 -22.51 -8.39 -3.45
C ASN A 133 -23.88 -7.68 -3.46
N ARG A 134 -24.90 -8.34 -4.02
CA ARG A 134 -26.29 -7.84 -4.07
C ARG A 134 -27.20 -8.71 -3.21
N PRO A 135 -27.30 -8.47 -1.89
CA PRO A 135 -28.07 -9.33 -0.99
C PRO A 135 -29.57 -9.10 -1.03
N TYR A 136 -30.05 -8.15 -1.83
CA TYR A 136 -31.44 -7.73 -1.82
C TYR A 136 -32.14 -8.24 -3.09
N PRO A 137 -33.04 -9.23 -2.99
CA PRO A 137 -33.75 -9.77 -4.15
C PRO A 137 -34.49 -8.67 -4.92
N GLY A 138 -34.38 -8.68 -6.24
CA GLY A 138 -35.04 -7.70 -7.12
C GLY A 138 -34.48 -6.27 -7.04
N SER A 139 -33.37 -6.06 -6.31
CA SER A 139 -32.79 -4.73 -6.09
C SER A 139 -31.35 -4.66 -6.58
N LYS A 140 -30.96 -3.49 -7.11
CA LYS A 140 -29.59 -3.22 -7.57
C LYS A 140 -28.62 -2.80 -6.46
N HIS A 141 -29.10 -2.75 -5.22
CA HIS A 141 -28.32 -2.27 -4.08
C HIS A 141 -27.18 -3.23 -3.75
N LEU A 142 -26.00 -2.66 -3.55
CA LEU A 142 -24.75 -3.32 -3.20
C LEU A 142 -24.55 -3.31 -1.67
N ARG A 143 -23.82 -4.32 -1.18
CA ARG A 143 -23.35 -4.39 0.20
C ARG A 143 -21.91 -4.88 0.21
N VAL A 144 -21.11 -4.37 1.16
CA VAL A 144 -19.77 -4.90 1.42
C VAL A 144 -19.88 -6.33 1.93
N HIS A 145 -19.26 -7.26 1.20
CA HIS A 145 -19.20 -8.69 1.53
C HIS A 145 -17.91 -9.03 2.29
N ARG A 146 -16.75 -8.72 1.69
CA ARG A 146 -15.41 -8.97 2.27
C ARG A 146 -14.45 -7.84 1.89
N HIS A 147 -13.42 -7.60 2.69
CA HIS A 147 -12.37 -6.65 2.35
C HIS A 147 -11.03 -6.99 2.99
N THR A 148 -9.97 -6.37 2.49
CA THR A 148 -8.63 -6.41 3.08
C THR A 148 -8.15 -5.04 3.56
N VAL A 149 -9.07 -4.07 3.64
CA VAL A 149 -8.79 -2.70 4.11
C VAL A 149 -8.41 -2.73 5.61
N PRO A 150 -7.39 -1.98 6.06
CA PRO A 150 -6.98 -1.92 7.47
C PRO A 150 -8.10 -1.44 8.40
N PRO A 151 -8.13 -1.90 9.67
CA PRO A 151 -9.13 -1.47 10.66
C PRO A 151 -9.13 0.04 10.93
N ALA A 152 -7.98 0.70 10.73
CA ALA A 152 -7.82 2.16 10.83
C ALA A 152 -8.71 2.97 9.87
N VAL A 153 -9.22 2.35 8.82
CA VAL A 153 -10.06 3.00 7.81
C VAL A 153 -11.53 2.69 8.11
N PRO A 154 -12.41 3.69 8.26
CA PRO A 154 -13.78 3.50 8.72
C PRO A 154 -14.73 2.97 7.62
N LEU A 155 -14.43 1.79 7.06
CA LEU A 155 -15.15 1.21 5.93
C LEU A 155 -16.65 1.04 6.18
N ALA A 156 -17.03 0.56 7.37
CA ALA A 156 -18.44 0.34 7.72
C ALA A 156 -19.24 1.65 7.74
N GLY A 157 -18.66 2.72 8.30
CA GLY A 157 -19.27 4.05 8.31
C GLY A 157 -19.42 4.63 6.90
N LEU A 158 -18.39 4.47 6.05
CA LEU A 158 -18.46 4.88 4.65
C LEU A 158 -19.51 4.09 3.87
N ALA A 159 -19.62 2.79 4.09
CA ALA A 159 -20.62 1.94 3.47
C ALA A 159 -22.03 2.32 3.93
N ALA A 160 -22.26 2.58 5.23
CA ALA A 160 -23.57 3.01 5.72
C ALA A 160 -24.01 4.35 5.10
N ARG A 161 -23.06 5.27 4.86
CA ARG A 161 -23.34 6.59 4.30
C ARG A 161 -23.59 6.58 2.79
N HIS A 162 -22.86 5.75 2.05
CA HIS A 162 -22.84 5.79 0.58
C HIS A 162 -23.47 4.57 -0.10
N LEU A 163 -23.57 3.45 0.62
CA LEU A 163 -24.24 2.22 0.20
C LEU A 163 -25.35 1.84 1.20
N PRO A 164 -26.33 2.74 1.46
CA PRO A 164 -27.41 2.46 2.39
C PRO A 164 -28.25 1.26 1.94
N GLN A 165 -28.85 0.57 2.91
CA GLN A 165 -29.76 -0.54 2.61
C GLN A 165 -31.07 -0.01 2.03
N PRO A 166 -31.73 -0.76 1.13
CA PRO A 166 -33.05 -0.36 0.62
C PRO A 166 -34.07 -0.27 1.76
N SER A 167 -34.88 0.79 1.79
CA SER A 167 -35.97 0.93 2.76
C SER A 167 -36.95 -0.22 2.61
N ARG A 168 -37.27 -0.90 3.73
CA ARG A 168 -38.26 -2.00 3.75
C ARG A 168 -39.70 -1.49 3.70
N ALA A 169 -39.91 -0.20 3.95
CA ALA A 169 -41.21 0.45 3.90
C ALA A 169 -41.30 1.29 2.62
N GLY A 170 -42.28 0.98 1.76
CA GLY A 170 -42.62 1.76 0.56
C GLY A 170 -43.22 3.14 0.88
N GLY A 171 -42.77 3.79 1.94
CA GLY A 171 -43.14 5.14 2.33
C GLY A 171 -42.18 6.16 1.72
N SER A 172 -42.76 7.17 1.09
CA SER A 172 -42.17 8.24 0.27
C SER A 172 -41.24 9.21 1.01
N SER A 173 -40.25 8.73 1.77
CA SER A 173 -39.16 9.56 2.29
C SER A 173 -37.86 9.13 1.61
N SER A 174 -37.56 9.76 0.46
CA SER A 174 -36.29 9.72 -0.28
C SER A 174 -35.41 8.50 0.02
N SER A 175 -35.65 7.36 -0.64
CA SER A 175 -34.67 6.28 -0.65
C SER A 175 -33.36 6.87 -1.17
N THR A 176 -32.39 7.13 -0.30
CA THR A 176 -31.10 7.69 -0.69
C THR A 176 -30.46 6.69 -1.63
N ASP A 177 -30.41 7.05 -2.91
CA ASP A 177 -29.82 6.20 -3.94
C ASP A 177 -28.37 5.90 -3.57
N GLN A 178 -27.94 4.66 -3.84
CA GLN A 178 -26.58 4.28 -3.53
C GLN A 178 -25.63 4.98 -4.50
N ASP A 179 -24.56 5.55 -3.96
CA ASP A 179 -23.53 6.21 -4.75
C ASP A 179 -22.21 5.44 -4.60
N LEU A 180 -22.01 4.47 -5.51
CA LEU A 180 -20.80 3.66 -5.56
C LEU A 180 -19.56 4.51 -5.84
N ASP A 181 -19.68 5.53 -6.70
CA ASP A 181 -18.54 6.37 -7.06
C ASP A 181 -18.07 7.21 -5.87
N LYS A 182 -19.00 7.76 -5.10
CA LYS A 182 -18.69 8.50 -3.88
C LYS A 182 -18.16 7.59 -2.78
N PHE A 183 -18.70 6.38 -2.63
CA PHE A 183 -18.12 5.37 -1.74
C PHE A 183 -16.66 5.08 -2.11
N VAL A 184 -16.40 4.79 -3.38
CA VAL A 184 -15.06 4.47 -3.88
C VAL A 184 -14.09 5.63 -3.68
N ARG A 185 -14.49 6.86 -4.04
CA ARG A 185 -13.65 8.06 -3.90
C ARG A 185 -13.33 8.37 -2.45
N THR A 186 -14.32 8.30 -1.56
CA THR A 186 -14.13 8.56 -0.13
C THR A 186 -13.26 7.49 0.52
N LEU A 187 -13.51 6.21 0.23
CA LEU A 187 -12.69 5.11 0.73
C LEU A 187 -11.24 5.21 0.26
N ARG A 188 -11.01 5.50 -1.04
CA ARG A 188 -9.66 5.74 -1.57
C ARG A 188 -8.98 6.85 -0.79
N ARG A 189 -9.67 7.97 -0.55
CA ARG A 189 -9.10 9.12 0.17
C ARG A 189 -8.68 8.73 1.58
N GLU A 190 -9.52 8.01 2.32
CA GLU A 190 -9.18 7.57 3.68
C GLU A 190 -7.99 6.60 3.72
N ILE A 191 -7.93 5.67 2.76
CA ILE A 191 -6.81 4.76 2.59
C ILE A 191 -5.51 5.52 2.30
N VAL A 192 -5.55 6.52 1.42
CA VAL A 192 -4.38 7.35 1.07
C VAL A 192 -3.94 8.17 2.29
N ARG A 193 -4.87 8.80 3.00
CA ARG A 193 -4.59 9.57 4.22
C ARG A 193 -3.87 8.73 5.27
N TYR A 194 -4.35 7.50 5.50
CA TYR A 194 -3.68 6.57 6.41
C TYR A 194 -2.22 6.32 6.01
N HIS A 195 -1.94 6.04 4.73
CA HIS A 195 -0.57 5.81 4.27
C HIS A 195 0.29 7.07 4.25
N ASN A 196 -0.29 8.24 4.00
CA ASN A 196 0.41 9.52 4.12
C ASN A 196 0.86 9.75 5.56
N ARG A 197 0.00 9.49 6.56
CA ARG A 197 0.37 9.60 7.99
C ARG A 197 1.48 8.63 8.38
N LEU A 198 1.43 7.39 7.90
CA LEU A 198 2.53 6.42 8.08
C LEU A 198 3.84 6.92 7.45
N GLY A 199 3.76 7.48 6.25
CA GLY A 199 4.91 8.05 5.54
C GLY A 199 5.54 9.20 6.32
N VAL A 200 4.72 10.18 6.70
CA VAL A 200 5.07 11.32 7.53
C VAL A 200 5.75 10.90 8.83
N SER A 201 5.17 9.94 9.55
CA SER A 201 5.74 9.44 10.82
C SER A 201 7.12 8.80 10.62
N ALA A 202 7.29 8.09 9.50
CA ALA A 202 8.57 7.48 9.16
C ALA A 202 9.61 8.51 8.67
N ASP A 203 9.17 9.57 8.02
CA ASP A 203 10.05 10.67 7.59
C ASP A 203 10.47 11.53 8.78
N LEU A 204 9.59 11.78 9.75
CA LEU A 204 9.92 12.40 11.05
C LEU A 204 11.03 11.61 11.75
N ARG A 205 10.87 10.28 11.89
CA ARG A 205 11.90 9.41 12.48
C ARG A 205 13.23 9.50 11.76
N ARG A 206 13.21 9.62 10.42
CA ARG A 206 14.43 9.73 9.62
C ARG A 206 15.13 11.08 9.83
N ARG A 207 14.37 12.18 9.84
CA ARG A 207 14.90 13.53 10.08
C ARG A 207 15.54 13.63 11.46
N LEU A 208 14.90 13.07 12.48
CA LEU A 208 15.40 13.08 13.86
C LEU A 208 16.55 12.06 14.11
N GLY A 209 17.12 11.44 13.07
CA GLY A 209 18.23 10.50 13.20
C GLY A 209 17.89 9.17 13.88
N LEU A 210 16.63 8.90 14.19
CA LEU A 210 16.17 7.72 14.96
C LEU A 210 16.13 6.42 14.14
N HIS A 211 16.73 6.40 12.96
CA HIS A 211 16.75 5.22 12.08
C HIS A 211 18.03 4.40 12.20
N GLU A 212 19.11 4.98 12.71
CA GLU A 212 20.39 4.29 12.88
C GLU A 212 20.54 3.74 14.30
N ARG A 213 20.54 2.41 14.41
CA ARG A 213 20.88 1.69 15.64
C ARG A 213 22.41 1.68 15.80
N GLY A 214 23.03 2.86 15.83
CA GLY A 214 24.46 3.06 15.97
C GLY A 214 24.74 3.84 17.25
N GLY A 215 25.51 3.25 18.16
CA GLY A 215 25.80 3.79 19.50
C GLY A 215 26.58 5.10 19.46
N ARG A 216 25.88 6.21 19.25
CA ARG A 216 26.37 7.55 19.53
C ARG A 216 26.06 7.87 20.98
N ALA A 217 26.99 8.53 21.69
CA ALA A 217 26.75 9.05 23.02
C ALA A 217 25.48 9.92 22.98
N VAL A 218 24.45 9.49 23.70
CA VAL A 218 23.13 10.12 23.69
C VAL A 218 23.21 11.32 24.64
N ALA A 219 23.15 12.54 24.09
CA ALA A 219 23.04 13.75 24.90
C ALA A 219 21.82 13.65 25.83
N PRO A 220 21.84 14.23 27.04
CA PRO A 220 20.76 14.09 28.03
C PRO A 220 19.41 14.61 27.51
N ASN A 221 19.40 15.58 26.60
CA ASN A 221 18.19 16.09 25.96
C ASN A 221 17.92 15.50 24.56
N ALA A 222 18.66 14.46 24.15
CA ALA A 222 18.46 13.83 22.86
C ALA A 222 17.11 13.10 22.82
N LEU A 223 16.45 13.19 21.67
CA LEU A 223 15.29 12.36 21.39
C LEU A 223 15.76 10.93 21.11
N VAL A 224 15.18 9.96 21.80
CA VAL A 224 15.59 8.54 21.75
C VAL A 224 14.59 7.70 20.95
N GLU A 225 13.31 8.05 21.00
CA GLU A 225 12.27 7.29 20.32
C GLU A 225 11.18 8.20 19.75
N ALA A 226 10.70 7.83 18.55
CA ALA A 226 9.49 8.37 17.95
C ALA A 226 8.69 7.22 17.32
N GLY A 227 7.46 7.01 17.78
CA GLY A 227 6.64 5.86 17.42
C GLY A 227 5.18 6.23 17.19
N ILE A 228 4.49 5.45 16.35
CA ILE A 228 3.03 5.57 16.21
C ILE A 228 2.38 5.00 17.46
N ALA A 229 1.55 5.80 18.12
CA ALA A 229 0.93 5.46 19.40
C ALA A 229 -0.51 4.93 19.26
N ASP A 230 -1.08 4.95 18.06
CA ASP A 230 -2.46 4.54 17.79
C ASP A 230 -2.62 3.77 16.46
N ILE A 231 -3.71 3.03 16.32
CA ILE A 231 -3.98 2.22 15.13
C ILE A 231 -4.20 3.10 13.89
N GLU A 232 -4.73 4.32 14.05
CA GLU A 232 -5.01 5.25 12.95
C GLU A 232 -3.79 6.05 12.49
N ALA A 233 -2.66 5.93 13.19
CA ALA A 233 -1.46 6.72 13.00
C ALA A 233 -1.71 8.23 13.08
N LYS A 234 -2.66 8.66 13.93
CA LYS A 234 -2.91 10.08 14.22
C LYS A 234 -2.10 10.58 15.40
N GLN A 235 -1.55 9.68 16.22
CA GLN A 235 -0.78 10.02 17.40
C GLN A 235 0.65 9.50 17.27
N ILE A 236 1.62 10.38 17.49
CA ILE A 236 3.03 10.03 17.59
C ILE A 236 3.49 10.26 19.02
N SER A 237 4.08 9.23 19.63
CA SER A 237 4.78 9.35 20.90
C SER A 237 6.25 9.66 20.67
N LEU A 238 6.77 10.62 21.42
CA LEU A 238 8.17 11.02 21.45
C LEU A 238 8.74 10.73 22.85
N THR A 239 9.95 10.23 22.95
CA THR A 239 10.64 9.97 24.23
C THR A 239 12.05 10.52 24.17
N TRP A 240 12.40 11.37 25.14
CA TRP A 240 13.74 11.95 25.28
C TRP A 240 14.57 11.19 26.33
N ALA A 241 15.89 11.37 26.31
CA ALA A 241 16.82 10.71 27.22
C ALA A 241 16.71 11.20 28.68
N ASN A 242 16.16 12.39 28.91
CA ASN A 242 15.90 12.99 30.22
C ASN A 242 14.55 12.57 30.85
N ASP A 243 13.98 11.45 30.40
CA ASP A 243 12.67 10.93 30.79
C ASP A 243 11.48 11.83 30.41
N LYS A 244 11.68 12.90 29.63
CA LYS A 244 10.54 13.64 29.07
C LYS A 244 9.83 12.77 28.04
N THR A 245 8.51 12.91 27.96
CA THR A 245 7.68 12.23 26.96
C THR A 245 6.78 13.23 26.25
N GLY A 246 6.55 12.99 24.96
CA GLY A 246 5.84 13.90 24.08
C GLY A 246 4.73 13.18 23.36
N ARG A 247 3.62 13.85 23.13
CA ARG A 247 2.54 13.36 22.29
C ARG A 247 2.16 14.40 21.27
N LEU A 248 2.30 14.01 20.02
CA LEU A 248 1.86 14.77 18.87
C LEU A 248 0.57 14.14 18.32
N ILE A 249 -0.42 14.97 18.02
CA ILE A 249 -1.67 14.58 17.38
C ILE A 249 -1.74 15.30 16.04
N MET A 250 -1.90 14.56 14.96
CA MET A 250 -2.06 15.09 13.61
C MET A 250 -3.49 14.89 13.08
N ASP A 251 -3.89 15.77 12.16
CA ASP A 251 -5.12 15.64 11.40
C ASP A 251 -4.96 14.73 10.18
N ASP A 252 -6.01 14.68 9.35
CA ASP A 252 -6.04 13.89 8.13
C ASP A 252 -5.15 14.44 6.99
N ASP A 253 -4.75 15.72 7.09
CA ASP A 253 -3.98 16.43 6.07
C ASP A 253 -2.49 16.54 6.46
N GLY A 254 -2.12 16.08 7.66
CA GLY A 254 -0.75 16.03 8.16
C GLY A 254 -0.35 17.25 9.00
N ASN A 255 -1.30 18.12 9.35
CA ASN A 255 -1.06 19.24 10.24
C ASN A 255 -1.08 18.77 11.69
N VAL A 256 -0.29 19.41 12.54
CA VAL A 256 -0.29 19.11 13.97
C VAL A 256 -1.45 19.84 14.62
N VAL A 257 -2.39 19.09 15.19
CA VAL A 257 -3.55 19.63 15.91
C VAL A 257 -3.16 19.97 17.34
N LYS A 258 -2.30 19.14 17.94
CA LYS A 258 -1.90 19.27 19.34
C LYS A 258 -0.54 18.66 19.57
N PHE A 259 0.29 19.37 20.30
CA PHE A 259 1.55 18.86 20.83
C PHE A 259 1.60 19.07 22.33
N VAL A 260 2.03 18.05 23.08
CA VAL A 260 2.17 18.12 24.53
C VAL A 260 3.45 17.41 24.94
N VAL A 261 4.24 18.06 25.78
CA VAL A 261 5.42 17.51 26.45
C VAL A 261 5.12 17.34 27.94
N PHE A 262 5.57 16.23 28.51
CA PHE A 262 5.51 15.88 29.92
C PHE A 262 6.94 15.71 30.43
N GLY A 263 7.28 16.42 31.50
CA GLY A 263 8.50 16.24 32.27
C GLY A 263 8.23 15.65 33.65
N ARG A 264 9.22 15.74 34.54
CA ARG A 264 9.16 15.19 35.90
C ARG A 264 8.05 15.80 36.76
N ASP A 265 7.79 17.10 36.58
CA ASP A 265 6.78 17.86 37.32
C ASP A 265 5.41 17.90 36.62
N GLY A 266 5.20 17.03 35.62
CA GLY A 266 3.97 16.96 34.84
C GLY A 266 4.07 17.70 33.51
N ARG A 267 3.00 18.39 33.10
CA ARG A 267 2.91 18.98 31.76
C ARG A 267 3.84 20.19 31.62
N ASP A 268 4.79 20.09 30.70
CA ASP A 268 5.77 21.12 30.37
C ASP A 268 5.20 22.01 29.25
N TRP A 269 4.56 23.12 29.64
CA TRP A 269 3.91 24.05 28.71
C TRP A 269 4.90 24.87 27.90
N GLU A 270 6.06 25.19 28.50
CA GLU A 270 7.11 25.95 27.84
C GLU A 270 7.73 25.14 26.71
N ALA A 271 8.15 23.89 26.99
CA ALA A 271 8.67 22.99 25.96
C ALA A 271 7.62 22.69 24.87
N SER A 272 6.34 22.59 25.24
CA SER A 272 5.26 22.38 24.27
C SER A 272 5.06 23.60 23.35
N GLY A 273 4.95 24.80 23.93
CA GLY A 273 4.70 26.03 23.18
C GLY A 273 5.89 26.49 22.35
N ALA A 274 7.10 26.15 22.77
CA ALA A 274 8.30 26.52 22.04
C ALA A 274 8.51 25.65 20.78
N VAL A 275 7.89 24.47 20.70
CA VAL A 275 8.02 23.54 19.56
C VAL A 275 6.78 23.59 18.65
N PHE A 276 5.62 23.96 19.16
CA PHE A 276 4.36 23.88 18.43
C PHE A 276 3.56 25.18 18.44
N ASP A 277 3.25 25.63 17.23
CA ASP A 277 2.28 26.67 16.91
C ASP A 277 1.06 26.10 16.19
N LYS A 278 -0.08 26.79 16.30
CA LYS A 278 -1.40 26.31 15.82
C LYS A 278 -1.47 25.96 14.32
N ASN A 279 -0.54 26.46 13.51
CA ASN A 279 -0.52 26.25 12.06
C ASN A 279 0.66 25.37 11.61
N ASP A 280 1.39 24.74 12.55
CA ASP A 280 2.55 23.94 12.20
C ASP A 280 2.14 22.64 11.51
N SER A 281 2.80 22.37 10.38
CA SER A 281 2.81 21.02 9.83
C SER A 281 3.72 20.12 10.65
N ILE A 282 3.60 18.81 10.45
CA ILE A 282 4.53 17.84 11.03
C ILE A 282 5.99 18.10 10.63
N GLU A 283 6.23 18.68 9.44
CA GLU A 283 7.57 19.00 8.97
C GLU A 283 8.13 20.22 9.69
N ASP A 284 7.29 21.20 10.03
CA ASP A 284 7.69 22.38 10.81
C ASP A 284 8.05 21.97 12.23
N VAL A 285 7.23 21.12 12.87
CA VAL A 285 7.57 20.56 14.19
C VAL A 285 8.85 19.74 14.14
N ALA A 286 9.07 18.94 13.08
CA ALA A 286 10.32 18.20 12.91
C ALA A 286 11.54 19.12 12.87
N ARG A 287 11.47 20.21 12.09
CA ARG A 287 12.54 21.21 11.98
C ARG A 287 12.80 21.90 13.33
N LYS A 288 11.75 22.36 14.03
CA LYS A 288 11.89 23.02 15.34
C LYS A 288 12.48 22.08 16.40
N LEU A 289 12.19 20.78 16.32
CA LEU A 289 12.80 19.77 17.19
C LEU A 289 14.28 19.56 16.87
N GLU A 290 14.65 19.54 15.59
CA GLU A 290 16.03 19.41 15.12
C GLU A 290 16.88 20.61 15.54
N GLU A 291 16.40 21.84 15.30
CA GLU A 291 17.06 23.09 15.73
C GLU A 291 17.34 23.07 17.24
N ARG A 292 16.37 22.64 18.06
CA ARG A 292 16.56 22.53 19.51
C ARG A 292 17.54 21.45 19.95
N LEU A 293 17.55 20.33 19.24
CA LEU A 293 18.54 19.27 19.48
C LEU A 293 19.94 19.81 19.23
N GLU A 294 20.13 20.58 18.15
CA GLU A 294 21.40 21.22 17.82
C GLU A 294 21.80 22.30 18.85
N GLU A 295 20.89 23.19 19.23
CA GLU A 295 21.12 24.20 20.29
C GLU A 295 21.59 23.56 21.59
N SER A 296 20.93 22.48 22.04
CA SER A 296 21.31 21.78 23.27
C SER A 296 22.70 21.13 23.21
N ILE A 297 23.15 20.73 22.02
CA ILE A 297 24.49 20.16 21.82
C ILE A 297 25.55 21.26 21.84
N LEU A 298 25.24 22.45 21.32
CA LEU A 298 26.16 23.60 21.30
C LEU A 298 26.35 24.19 22.70
N GLU A 299 25.28 24.33 23.48
CA GLU A 299 25.35 24.79 24.88
C GLU A 299 26.22 23.87 25.77
N GLU A 300 26.24 22.56 25.49
CA GLU A 300 27.11 21.60 26.19
C GLU A 300 28.58 21.64 25.75
N GLN A 301 28.90 22.23 24.59
CA GLN A 301 30.29 22.36 24.11
C GLN A 301 30.97 23.66 24.55
N GLU A 302 30.19 24.69 24.91
CA GLU A 302 30.71 25.99 25.37
C GLU A 302 30.77 26.12 26.90
N GLY A 303 30.18 25.19 27.66
CA GLY A 303 30.20 25.13 29.14
C GLY A 303 31.24 24.16 29.70
#